data_AF-A0A932R4B5-F1
#
_entry.id   AF-A0A932R4B5-F1
#
_cell.length_a   1.000
_cell.length_b   1.000
_cell.length_c   1.000
_cell.angle_alpha   90.00
_cell.angle_beta   90.00
_cell.angle_gamma   90.00
#
_symmetry.space_group_name_H-M   'P 1'
#
loop_
_entity.id
_entity.type
_entity.pdbx_description
1 polymer ?
#
loop_
_entity_poly.entity_id
_entity_poly.type
_entity_poly.pdbx_seq_one_letter_code
_entity_poly.pdbx_strand_id
1 'polypeptide(L)'
;MTIESVYMGPSRKTTEVIISKEKSAKWDKRAYDTLEKIEMPGKLREWTRPSLETPQLGPYHNEAIELSGHIGRIMEVTEDIKEGRFNFYEIGLPKELADEAKIMIERAVRANYESMNLYALEHDRAKHACMNIEDNQKKQRIFTLEEWRALVAENGGDKEKAQQALIAQGYTKIGYRISKELAKANGQEERDHGDEAEKMLVELGESDPEVKTFVEQKMGLIMKAITNHEMHFQVFNQSKSASRYEKSLKEKFSQEEIDFIFAVCFIDIAGSLNKEGKSDYTGFQNMVNSKRLYDIVSNCGLQNTEPLRNLGTEADVLAKIEQLRRDEIVREAMKNMALGPEDVVAMESMFDVWGVKSSEDKSSLSEAINKSLGQNNPLDVINRSLPNNLKRYSKSIKQYLETKIK
;
A
#
# COMPACT_ATOMS: atom_id res chain seq x y z
N MET A 1 -8.94 50.69 -4.87
CA MET A 1 -7.78 49.79 -4.97
C MET A 1 -7.34 49.53 -3.54
N THR A 2 -7.85 48.45 -2.96
CA THR A 2 -7.78 48.16 -1.52
C THR A 2 -6.65 47.16 -1.32
N ILE A 3 -5.66 47.52 -0.51
CA ILE A 3 -4.54 46.64 -0.15
C ILE A 3 -5.00 45.77 1.00
N GLU A 4 -5.24 44.49 0.73
CA GLU A 4 -5.48 43.49 1.78
C GLU A 4 -4.16 43.18 2.51
N SER A 5 -4.12 43.47 3.81
CA SER A 5 -3.01 43.12 4.67
C SER A 5 -3.03 41.61 4.93
N VAL A 6 -2.02 40.89 4.41
CA VAL A 6 -1.81 39.48 4.71
C VAL A 6 -1.36 39.35 6.16
N TYR A 7 -2.26 38.89 7.02
CA TYR A 7 -1.94 38.54 8.41
C TYR A 7 -1.15 37.22 8.40
N MET A 8 0.18 37.32 8.50
CA MET A 8 1.03 36.15 8.76
C MET A 8 0.93 35.82 10.25
N GLY A 9 0.10 34.82 10.57
CA GLY A 9 -0.04 34.29 11.92
C GLY A 9 1.31 33.81 12.49
N PRO A 10 1.45 33.79 13.82
CA PRO A 10 2.70 33.41 14.46
C PRO A 10 3.12 31.99 14.06
N SER A 11 4.33 31.90 13.51
CA SER A 11 5.03 30.65 13.22
C SER A 11 4.98 29.74 14.45
N ARG A 12 4.28 28.60 14.34
CA ARG A 12 4.29 27.56 15.38
C ARG A 12 5.73 27.04 15.47
N LYS A 13 6.42 27.36 16.56
CA LYS A 13 7.66 26.69 16.93
C LYS A 13 7.36 25.20 17.09
N THR A 14 7.72 24.40 16.08
CA THR A 14 7.76 22.95 16.18
C THR A 14 8.74 22.61 17.29
N THR A 15 8.22 22.09 18.40
CA THR A 15 9.06 21.59 19.48
C THR A 15 9.57 20.24 19.01
N GLU A 16 10.83 20.17 18.56
CA GLU A 16 11.46 18.90 18.20
C GLU A 16 11.45 17.99 19.43
N VAL A 17 10.84 16.82 19.29
CA VAL A 17 10.87 15.79 20.34
C VAL A 17 12.22 15.11 20.21
N ILE A 18 13.16 15.54 21.04
CA ILE A 18 14.48 14.91 21.12
C ILE A 18 14.30 13.55 21.79
N ILE A 19 14.44 12.47 21.03
CA ILE A 19 14.56 11.12 21.59
C ILE A 19 15.81 11.12 22.47
N SER A 20 15.64 10.73 23.74
CA SER A 20 16.76 10.78 24.68
C SER A 20 17.86 9.82 24.24
N LYS A 21 19.12 10.24 24.42
CA LYS A 21 20.30 9.38 24.17
C LYS A 21 20.19 8.03 24.89
N GLU A 22 19.60 8.02 26.08
CA GLU A 22 19.34 6.81 26.86
C GLU A 22 18.39 5.85 26.13
N LYS A 23 17.31 6.37 25.52
CA LYS A 23 16.35 5.54 24.77
C LYS A 23 16.98 4.95 23.51
N SER A 24 17.73 5.75 22.77
CA SER A 24 18.50 5.30 21.59
C SER A 24 19.49 4.19 21.97
N ALA A 25 20.31 4.41 23.00
CA ALA A 25 21.29 3.41 23.46
C ALA A 25 20.65 2.11 23.95
N LYS A 26 19.44 2.17 24.54
CA LYS A 26 18.66 0.98 24.91
C LYS A 26 18.26 0.16 23.68
N TRP A 27 17.84 0.81 22.60
CA TRP A 27 17.48 0.14 21.35
C TRP A 27 18.71 -0.45 20.66
N ASP A 28 19.80 0.30 20.55
CA ASP A 28 21.06 -0.21 19.99
C ASP A 28 21.49 -1.48 20.71
N LYS A 29 21.54 -1.43 22.05
CA LYS A 29 21.88 -2.59 22.89
C LYS A 29 20.94 -3.77 22.62
N ARG A 30 19.64 -3.53 22.48
CA ARG A 30 18.65 -4.58 22.21
C ARG A 30 18.91 -5.29 20.88
N ALA A 31 19.27 -4.56 19.82
CA ALA A 31 19.59 -5.16 18.54
C ALA A 31 20.81 -6.09 18.64
N TYR A 32 21.90 -5.61 19.25
CA TYR A 32 23.11 -6.43 19.44
C TYR A 32 22.88 -7.62 20.38
N ASP A 33 22.23 -7.41 21.53
CA ASP A 33 21.91 -8.50 22.48
C ASP A 33 21.05 -9.59 21.82
N THR A 34 20.15 -9.20 20.90
CA THR A 34 19.30 -10.15 20.16
C THR A 34 20.10 -10.89 19.09
N LEU A 35 20.96 -10.20 18.33
CA LEU A 35 21.85 -10.82 17.35
C LEU A 35 22.74 -11.92 17.98
N GLU A 36 23.22 -11.71 19.21
CA GLU A 36 24.02 -12.74 19.91
C GLU A 36 23.21 -13.95 20.37
N LYS A 37 21.93 -13.76 20.71
CA LYS A 37 21.10 -14.80 21.35
C LYS A 37 20.23 -15.57 20.36
N ILE A 38 19.86 -14.95 19.25
CA ILE A 38 18.99 -15.58 18.27
C ILE A 38 19.69 -16.76 17.60
N GLU A 39 18.93 -17.81 17.34
CA GLU A 39 19.41 -18.96 16.62
C GLU A 39 19.69 -18.56 15.16
N MET A 40 20.98 -18.56 14.81
CA MET A 40 21.48 -18.14 13.51
C MET A 40 22.88 -18.73 13.31
N PRO A 41 23.22 -19.20 12.09
CA PRO A 41 24.58 -19.65 11.76
C PRO A 41 25.62 -18.58 12.06
N GLY A 42 26.80 -19.00 12.54
CA GLY A 42 27.87 -18.07 12.91
C GLY A 42 28.27 -17.13 11.78
N LYS A 43 28.34 -17.67 10.55
CA LYS A 43 28.70 -16.89 9.36
C LYS A 43 27.66 -15.82 9.02
N LEU A 44 26.37 -16.16 9.12
CA LEU A 44 25.29 -15.20 8.91
C LEU A 44 25.33 -14.10 9.97
N ARG A 45 25.56 -14.45 11.25
CA ARG A 45 25.72 -13.48 12.34
C ARG A 45 26.88 -12.50 12.11
N GLU A 46 28.03 -13.00 11.67
CA GLU A 46 29.19 -12.18 11.31
C GLU A 46 28.88 -11.19 10.20
N TRP A 47 28.06 -11.61 9.22
CA TRP A 47 27.63 -10.77 8.10
C TRP A 47 26.58 -9.74 8.48
N THR A 48 25.67 -10.08 9.41
CA THR A 48 24.63 -9.17 9.87
C THR A 48 25.19 -8.10 10.82
N ARG A 49 26.23 -8.40 11.60
CA ARG A 49 26.77 -7.43 12.58
C ARG A 49 27.18 -6.06 11.98
N PRO A 50 27.92 -5.97 10.86
CA PRO A 50 28.27 -4.69 10.25
C PRO A 50 27.08 -3.88 9.73
N SER A 51 25.98 -4.52 9.32
CA SER A 51 24.82 -3.79 8.78
C SER A 51 24.16 -2.92 9.86
N LEU A 52 24.25 -3.32 11.13
CA LEU A 52 23.73 -2.58 12.27
C LEU A 52 24.39 -1.20 12.46
N GLU A 53 25.58 -0.99 11.88
CA GLU A 53 26.32 0.28 11.90
C GLU A 53 25.91 1.23 10.75
N THR A 54 24.94 0.83 9.91
CA THR A 54 24.49 1.65 8.78
C THR A 54 23.92 2.98 9.28
N PRO A 55 24.51 4.13 8.90
CA PRO A 55 24.05 5.43 9.37
C PRO A 55 22.71 5.82 8.78
N GLN A 56 21.93 6.57 9.55
CA GLN A 56 20.60 7.04 9.21
C GLN A 56 20.56 8.56 9.20
N LEU A 57 19.96 9.13 8.15
CA LEU A 57 19.70 10.56 8.05
C LEU A 57 18.52 10.77 7.10
N GLY A 58 17.42 11.35 7.59
CA GLY A 58 16.27 11.58 6.73
C GLY A 58 15.02 12.05 7.48
N PRO A 59 13.88 12.10 6.77
CA PRO A 59 12.59 12.45 7.39
C PRO A 59 12.06 11.35 8.32
N TYR A 60 12.52 10.12 8.16
CA TYR A 60 12.18 8.94 8.95
C TYR A 60 13.44 8.33 9.55
N HIS A 61 13.26 7.32 10.41
CA HIS A 61 14.32 6.62 11.12
C HIS A 61 15.16 7.52 12.04
N ASN A 62 14.50 8.30 12.90
CA ASN A 62 15.14 9.21 13.86
C ASN A 62 15.34 8.56 15.24
N GLU A 63 15.16 7.24 15.37
CA GLU A 63 15.28 6.50 16.64
C GLU A 63 16.71 6.48 17.22
N ALA A 64 17.72 6.45 16.35
CA ALA A 64 19.14 6.47 16.61
C ALA A 64 19.90 6.95 15.36
N ILE A 65 21.22 7.06 15.47
CA ILE A 65 22.09 7.46 14.35
C ILE A 65 22.32 6.30 13.39
N GLU A 66 22.22 5.06 13.87
CA GLU A 66 22.50 3.86 13.09
C GLU A 66 21.30 2.92 13.07
N LEU A 67 21.30 1.98 12.12
CA LEU A 67 20.24 1.00 11.91
C LEU A 67 19.94 0.16 13.17
N SER A 68 20.93 -0.08 14.03
CA SER A 68 20.74 -0.78 15.30
C SER A 68 19.60 -0.21 16.16
N GLY A 69 19.41 1.11 16.19
CA GLY A 69 18.31 1.72 16.94
C GLY A 69 16.94 1.41 16.35
N HIS A 70 16.83 1.43 15.02
CA HIS A 70 15.62 1.02 14.31
C HIS A 70 15.27 -0.44 14.59
N ILE A 71 16.24 -1.35 14.43
CA ILE A 71 16.05 -2.78 14.69
C ILE A 71 15.66 -3.03 16.15
N GLY A 72 16.36 -2.39 17.10
CA GLY A 72 16.05 -2.50 18.51
C GLY A 72 14.64 -2.00 18.85
N ARG A 73 14.16 -0.96 18.17
CA ARG A 73 12.80 -0.46 18.33
C ARG A 73 11.77 -1.41 17.71
N ILE A 74 12.01 -1.99 16.54
CA ILE A 74 11.14 -3.03 15.96
C ILE A 74 10.95 -4.17 16.96
N MET A 75 12.03 -4.61 17.61
CA MET A 75 11.97 -5.66 18.64
C MET A 75 11.19 -5.23 19.89
N GLU A 76 11.27 -3.96 20.30
CA GLU A 76 10.41 -3.39 21.35
C GLU A 76 8.94 -3.41 20.99
N VAL A 77 8.59 -2.95 19.79
CA VAL A 77 7.22 -3.00 19.29
C VAL A 77 6.72 -4.43 19.22
N THR A 78 7.52 -5.35 18.70
CA THR A 78 7.18 -6.78 18.57
C THR A 78 6.85 -7.39 19.93
N GLU A 79 7.67 -7.10 20.95
CA GLU A 79 7.41 -7.56 22.32
C GLU A 79 6.15 -6.92 22.91
N ASP A 80 5.96 -5.60 22.74
CA ASP A 80 4.78 -4.92 23.25
C ASP A 80 3.48 -5.44 22.61
N ILE A 81 3.50 -5.82 21.33
CA ILE A 81 2.35 -6.47 20.68
C ILE A 81 2.11 -7.85 21.25
N LYS A 82 3.16 -8.68 21.36
CA LYS A 82 3.06 -10.04 21.91
C LYS A 82 2.44 -10.04 23.30
N GLU A 83 2.88 -9.11 24.14
CA GLU A 83 2.45 -8.94 25.53
C GLU A 83 1.16 -8.10 25.67
N GLY A 84 0.56 -7.65 24.57
CA GLY A 84 -0.72 -6.92 24.58
C GLY A 84 -0.65 -5.50 25.14
N ARG A 85 0.53 -4.88 25.15
CA ARG A 85 0.79 -3.52 25.62
C ARG A 85 0.74 -2.46 24.53
N PHE A 86 0.83 -2.85 23.25
CA PHE A 86 0.83 -1.90 22.14
C PHE A 86 -0.54 -1.21 21.96
N ASN A 87 -0.54 0.12 21.79
CA ASN A 87 -1.77 0.91 21.58
C ASN A 87 -2.12 1.06 20.09
N PHE A 88 -2.95 0.15 19.57
CA PHE A 88 -3.38 0.17 18.16
C PHE A 88 -4.25 1.37 17.76
N TYR A 89 -4.79 2.14 18.71
CA TYR A 89 -5.60 3.32 18.38
C TYR A 89 -4.75 4.52 17.93
N GLU A 90 -3.44 4.52 18.18
CA GLU A 90 -2.51 5.54 17.65
C GLU A 90 -2.33 5.45 16.13
N ILE A 91 -2.73 4.32 15.53
CA ILE A 91 -2.71 4.13 14.08
C ILE A 91 -3.64 5.11 13.38
N GLY A 92 -4.72 5.58 14.03
CA GLY A 92 -5.69 6.50 13.42
C GLY A 92 -6.73 5.84 12.51
N LEU A 93 -6.89 4.52 12.60
CA LEU A 93 -7.98 3.79 11.93
C LEU A 93 -9.32 3.97 12.69
N PRO A 94 -10.48 3.85 12.00
CA PRO A 94 -11.75 3.63 12.66
C PRO A 94 -11.67 2.46 13.64
N LYS A 95 -12.35 2.56 14.80
CA LYS A 95 -12.24 1.59 15.90
C LYS A 95 -12.38 0.13 15.43
N GLU A 96 -13.38 -0.15 14.61
CA GLU A 96 -13.67 -1.49 14.08
C GLU A 96 -12.47 -2.04 13.26
N LEU A 97 -11.90 -1.23 12.37
CA LEU A 97 -10.73 -1.62 11.58
C LEU A 97 -9.46 -1.71 12.43
N ALA A 98 -9.32 -0.87 13.46
CA ALA A 98 -8.21 -0.95 14.40
C ALA A 98 -8.28 -2.26 15.21
N ASP A 99 -9.47 -2.67 15.66
CA ASP A 99 -9.70 -3.90 16.40
C ASP A 99 -9.43 -5.14 15.50
N GLU A 100 -9.87 -5.12 14.24
CA GLU A 100 -9.55 -6.17 13.25
C GLU A 100 -8.04 -6.28 13.00
N ALA A 101 -7.37 -5.14 12.76
CA ALA A 101 -5.93 -5.11 12.53
C ALA A 101 -5.15 -5.59 13.77
N LYS A 102 -5.56 -5.18 14.97
CA LYS A 102 -5.00 -5.65 16.25
C LYS A 102 -5.05 -7.17 16.36
N ILE A 103 -6.22 -7.77 16.15
CA ILE A 103 -6.40 -9.23 16.27
C ILE A 103 -5.48 -9.97 15.29
N MET A 104 -5.44 -9.53 14.04
CA MET A 104 -4.60 -10.12 13.00
C MET A 104 -3.11 -10.01 13.34
N ILE A 105 -2.64 -8.81 13.72
CA ILE A 105 -1.23 -8.55 14.03
C ILE A 105 -0.80 -9.27 15.30
N GLU A 106 -1.58 -9.20 16.39
CA GLU A 106 -1.24 -9.93 17.63
C GLU A 106 -1.15 -11.43 17.39
N ARG A 107 -2.08 -12.00 16.60
CA ARG A 107 -2.03 -13.43 16.23
C ARG A 107 -0.75 -13.75 15.46
N ALA A 108 -0.45 -12.98 14.41
CA ALA A 108 0.73 -13.20 13.59
C ALA A 108 2.04 -13.06 14.37
N VAL A 109 2.15 -12.03 15.22
CA VAL A 109 3.32 -11.80 16.08
C VAL A 109 3.48 -12.91 17.12
N ARG A 110 2.41 -13.34 17.79
CA ARG A 110 2.50 -14.42 18.80
C ARG A 110 2.89 -15.76 18.17
N ALA A 111 2.34 -16.07 16.99
CA ALA A 111 2.65 -17.31 16.28
C ALA A 111 4.08 -17.34 15.72
N ASN A 112 4.65 -16.17 15.38
CA ASN A 112 5.91 -16.06 14.66
C ASN A 112 6.95 -15.20 15.38
N TYR A 113 6.90 -15.11 16.70
CA TYR A 113 7.71 -14.15 17.48
C TYR A 113 9.21 -14.23 17.19
N GLU A 114 9.78 -15.44 17.16
CA GLU A 114 11.20 -15.63 16.84
C GLU A 114 11.52 -15.24 15.40
N SER A 115 10.65 -15.61 14.44
CA SER A 115 10.77 -15.22 13.04
C SER A 115 10.65 -13.71 12.83
N MET A 116 9.87 -12.99 13.65
CA MET A 116 9.79 -11.53 13.61
C MET A 116 11.09 -10.87 14.07
N ASN A 117 11.73 -11.41 15.11
CA ASN A 117 13.04 -10.92 15.56
C ASN A 117 14.15 -11.21 14.53
N LEU A 118 14.09 -12.37 13.88
CA LEU A 118 15.00 -12.72 12.79
C LEU A 118 14.76 -11.82 11.58
N TYR A 119 13.51 -11.61 11.18
CA TYR A 119 13.13 -10.64 10.16
C TYR A 119 13.68 -9.25 10.47
N ALA A 120 13.53 -8.77 11.72
CA ALA A 120 14.01 -7.43 12.10
C ALA A 120 15.52 -7.28 11.83
N LEU A 121 16.34 -8.28 12.16
CA LEU A 121 17.78 -8.26 11.90
C LEU A 121 18.13 -8.27 10.40
N GLU A 122 17.29 -8.88 9.58
CA GLU A 122 17.63 -9.26 8.21
C GLU A 122 17.00 -8.37 7.13
N HIS A 123 15.85 -7.74 7.40
CA HIS A 123 15.08 -7.03 6.37
C HIS A 123 15.80 -5.84 5.75
N ASP A 124 16.61 -5.16 6.55
CA ASP A 124 17.38 -3.99 6.14
C ASP A 124 18.88 -4.28 6.00
N ARG A 125 19.28 -5.57 6.01
CA ARG A 125 20.70 -5.94 6.06
C ARG A 125 21.51 -5.31 4.93
N ALA A 126 20.92 -5.16 3.73
CA ALA A 126 21.61 -4.67 2.55
C ALA A 126 21.58 -3.14 2.39
N LYS A 127 21.03 -2.39 3.37
CA LYS A 127 21.04 -0.91 3.31
C LYS A 127 22.46 -0.38 3.09
N HIS A 128 23.46 -0.93 3.80
CA HIS A 128 24.87 -0.54 3.64
C HIS A 128 25.43 -0.73 2.21
N ALA A 129 24.93 -1.71 1.45
CA ALA A 129 25.36 -2.00 0.09
C ALA A 129 24.69 -1.08 -0.97
N CYS A 130 23.67 -0.33 -0.55
CA CYS A 130 22.83 0.54 -1.39
C CYS A 130 22.90 2.02 -0.98
N MET A 131 23.83 2.37 -0.09
CA MET A 131 23.90 3.71 0.50
C MET A 131 24.32 4.78 -0.51
N ASN A 132 23.62 5.90 -0.44
CA ASN A 132 23.97 7.16 -1.09
C ASN A 132 23.62 8.33 -0.17
N ILE A 133 24.16 9.51 -0.46
CA ILE A 133 23.81 10.75 0.23
C ILE A 133 23.29 11.78 -0.75
N GLU A 134 22.30 12.56 -0.31
CA GLU A 134 21.62 13.58 -1.09
C GLU A 134 21.80 14.97 -0.46
N ASP A 135 22.24 15.94 -1.27
CA ASP A 135 22.39 17.34 -0.84
C ASP A 135 21.08 18.15 -0.94
N ASN A 136 21.11 19.40 -0.50
CA ASN A 136 19.96 20.31 -0.58
C ASN A 136 19.54 20.66 -2.03
N GLN A 137 20.34 20.32 -3.04
CA GLN A 137 20.03 20.46 -4.47
C GLN A 137 19.51 19.15 -5.08
N LYS A 138 19.24 18.12 -4.26
CA LYS A 138 18.84 16.76 -4.67
C LYS A 138 19.90 16.03 -5.50
N LYS A 139 21.17 16.46 -5.44
CA LYS A 139 22.27 15.73 -6.07
C LYS A 139 22.68 14.58 -5.16
N GLN A 140 22.85 13.41 -5.77
CA GLN A 140 23.21 12.19 -5.07
C GLN A 140 24.64 11.77 -5.42
N ARG A 141 25.33 11.18 -4.44
CA ARG A 141 26.55 10.40 -4.66
C ARG A 141 26.52 9.13 -3.84
N ILE A 142 27.24 8.10 -4.30
CA ILE A 142 27.48 6.90 -3.51
C ILE A 142 28.18 7.30 -2.21
N PHE A 143 27.76 6.68 -1.11
CA PHE A 143 28.35 6.85 0.21
C PHE A 143 28.48 5.47 0.84
N THR A 144 29.68 5.01 1.14
CA THR A 144 29.89 3.64 1.64
C THR A 144 29.96 3.56 3.18
N LEU A 145 29.84 2.36 3.72
CA LEU A 145 30.02 2.12 5.16
C LEU A 145 31.45 2.44 5.61
N GLU A 146 32.45 2.23 4.75
CA GLU A 146 33.84 2.61 5.01
C GLU A 146 34.00 4.12 5.10
N GLU A 147 33.34 4.90 4.22
CA GLU A 147 33.34 6.36 4.31
C GLU A 147 32.67 6.85 5.61
N TRP A 148 31.56 6.21 6.03
CA TRP A 148 30.95 6.50 7.32
C TRP A 148 31.90 6.24 8.49
N ARG A 149 32.54 5.06 8.53
CA ARG A 149 33.50 4.71 9.59
C ARG A 149 34.70 5.66 9.63
N ALA A 150 35.20 6.08 8.47
CA ALA A 150 36.25 7.07 8.37
C ALA A 150 35.80 8.42 8.96
N LEU A 151 34.59 8.88 8.62
CA LEU A 151 34.03 10.12 9.17
C LEU A 151 33.85 10.03 10.69
N VAL A 152 33.41 8.90 11.23
CA VAL A 152 33.31 8.66 12.68
C VAL A 152 34.69 8.72 13.34
N ALA A 153 35.70 8.09 12.74
CA ALA A 153 37.07 8.13 13.25
C ALA A 153 37.66 9.55 13.26
N GLU A 154 37.45 10.33 12.19
CA GLU A 154 37.86 11.74 12.10
C GLU A 154 37.20 12.63 13.16
N ASN A 155 36.01 12.25 13.61
CA ASN A 155 35.26 12.92 14.67
C ASN A 155 35.50 12.31 16.07
N GLY A 156 36.60 11.57 16.25
CA GLY A 156 37.02 11.04 17.56
C GLY A 156 36.18 9.87 18.05
N GLY A 157 35.54 9.12 17.14
CA GLY A 157 34.66 8.00 17.46
C GLY A 157 33.22 8.40 17.83
N ASP A 158 32.88 9.68 17.70
CA ASP A 158 31.59 10.25 18.09
C ASP A 158 30.64 10.30 16.88
N LYS A 159 29.63 9.42 16.88
CA LYS A 159 28.68 9.23 15.78
C LYS A 159 27.79 10.46 15.58
N GLU A 160 27.39 11.12 16.66
CA GLU A 160 26.63 12.37 16.62
C GLU A 160 27.44 13.44 15.88
N LYS A 161 28.71 13.61 16.25
CA LYS A 161 29.58 14.60 15.59
C LYS A 161 29.80 14.26 14.12
N ALA A 162 29.97 12.98 13.77
CA ALA A 162 30.08 12.54 12.38
C ALA A 162 28.82 12.88 11.56
N GLN A 163 27.63 12.60 12.11
CA GLN A 163 26.36 12.98 11.46
C GLN A 163 26.22 14.50 11.32
N GLN A 164 26.58 15.28 12.35
CA GLN A 164 26.59 16.74 12.28
C GLN A 164 27.60 17.28 11.25
N ALA A 165 28.76 16.64 11.11
CA ALA A 165 29.73 16.97 10.07
C ALA A 165 29.18 16.71 8.67
N LEU A 166 28.44 15.61 8.46
CA LEU A 166 27.76 15.31 7.21
C LEU A 166 26.69 16.36 6.87
N ILE A 167 25.90 16.79 7.86
CA ILE A 167 24.91 17.87 7.70
C ILE A 167 25.60 19.20 7.38
N ALA A 168 26.72 19.52 8.06
CA ALA A 168 27.49 20.74 7.83
C ALA A 168 28.10 20.80 6.41
N GLN A 169 28.35 19.64 5.78
CA GLN A 169 28.76 19.54 4.38
C GLN A 169 27.60 19.79 3.39
N GLY A 170 26.37 19.98 3.87
CA GLY A 170 25.19 20.30 3.06
C GLY A 170 24.34 19.08 2.67
N TYR A 171 24.66 17.89 3.17
CA TYR A 171 23.85 16.70 2.97
C TYR A 171 22.63 16.69 3.89
N THR A 172 21.50 16.27 3.34
CA THR A 172 20.19 16.33 4.03
C THR A 172 19.57 14.96 4.25
N LYS A 173 20.06 13.93 3.56
CA LYS A 173 19.51 12.58 3.59
C LYS A 173 20.56 11.53 3.22
N ILE A 174 20.48 10.36 3.85
CA ILE A 174 21.07 9.10 3.39
C ILE A 174 19.95 8.29 2.72
N GLY A 175 20.16 7.89 1.47
CA GLY A 175 19.28 6.99 0.72
C GLY A 175 19.84 5.56 0.70
N TYR A 176 18.95 4.58 0.56
CA TYR A 176 19.29 3.15 0.52
C TYR A 176 18.86 2.50 -0.80
N ARG A 177 18.97 3.28 -1.89
CA ARG A 177 18.67 2.86 -3.26
C ARG A 177 19.61 3.56 -4.22
N ILE A 178 20.35 2.79 -5.00
CA ILE A 178 21.16 3.32 -6.09
C ILE A 178 20.28 3.35 -7.33
N SER A 179 19.77 4.53 -7.71
CA SER A 179 18.89 4.68 -8.88
C SER A 179 19.63 4.37 -10.18
N LYS A 180 18.88 4.12 -11.25
CA LYS A 180 19.43 3.93 -12.60
C LYS A 180 20.35 5.06 -13.05
N GLU A 181 19.98 6.31 -12.75
CA GLU A 181 20.78 7.49 -13.09
C GLU A 181 22.09 7.52 -12.30
N LEU A 182 22.03 7.26 -10.99
CA LEU A 182 23.21 7.23 -10.13
C LEU A 182 24.13 6.06 -10.49
N ALA A 183 23.57 4.88 -10.72
CA ALA A 183 24.25 3.68 -11.18
C ALA A 183 25.03 3.96 -12.48
N LYS A 184 24.36 4.52 -13.49
CA LYS A 184 24.97 4.89 -14.77
C LYS A 184 26.10 5.91 -14.59
N ALA A 185 25.91 6.92 -13.74
CA ALA A 185 26.91 7.95 -13.50
C ALA A 185 28.19 7.41 -12.84
N ASN A 186 28.10 6.29 -12.13
CA ASN A 186 29.22 5.69 -11.38
C ASN A 186 29.71 4.36 -11.98
N GLY A 187 29.17 3.92 -13.12
CA GLY A 187 29.52 2.63 -13.73
C GLY A 187 29.15 1.43 -12.87
N GLN A 188 28.03 1.51 -12.15
CA GLN A 188 27.49 0.46 -11.29
C GLN A 188 26.11 0.00 -11.76
N GLU A 189 25.58 -1.05 -11.13
CA GLU A 189 24.22 -1.54 -11.34
C GLU A 189 23.21 -0.79 -10.45
N GLU A 190 21.94 -0.78 -10.87
CA GLU A 190 20.84 -0.32 -10.01
C GLU A 190 20.72 -1.29 -8.82
N ARG A 191 20.48 -0.74 -7.63
CA ARG A 191 20.34 -1.53 -6.40
C ARG A 191 19.21 -0.98 -5.53
N ASP A 192 18.38 -1.88 -5.03
CA ASP A 192 17.36 -1.62 -4.01
C ASP A 192 17.63 -2.55 -2.82
N HIS A 193 17.59 -2.02 -1.60
CA HIS A 193 18.01 -2.79 -0.43
C HIS A 193 17.12 -4.00 -0.15
N GLY A 194 15.84 -3.97 -0.53
CA GLY A 194 14.95 -5.13 -0.37
C GLY A 194 15.39 -6.30 -1.25
N ASP A 195 15.66 -6.03 -2.53
CA ASP A 195 16.12 -7.03 -3.50
C ASP A 195 17.55 -7.51 -3.19
N GLU A 196 18.44 -6.58 -2.82
CA GLU A 196 19.83 -6.92 -2.47
C GLU A 196 19.92 -7.73 -1.17
N ALA A 197 19.03 -7.52 -0.20
CA ALA A 197 19.01 -8.33 1.03
C ALA A 197 18.74 -9.81 0.74
N GLU A 198 17.76 -10.09 -0.13
CA GLU A 198 17.47 -11.45 -0.57
C GLU A 198 18.67 -12.06 -1.31
N LYS A 199 19.20 -11.33 -2.29
CA LYS A 199 20.35 -11.77 -3.08
C LYS A 199 21.57 -12.10 -2.22
N MET A 200 21.92 -11.24 -1.26
CA MET A 200 23.04 -11.47 -0.35
C MET A 200 22.85 -12.73 0.52
N LEU A 201 21.62 -13.06 0.91
CA LEU A 201 21.34 -14.28 1.69
C LEU A 201 21.49 -15.54 0.84
N VAL A 202 21.04 -15.49 -0.41
CA VAL A 202 21.20 -16.60 -1.36
C VAL A 202 22.67 -16.84 -1.68
N GLU A 203 23.41 -15.80 -2.05
CA GLU A 203 24.85 -15.87 -2.35
C GLU A 203 25.65 -16.40 -1.15
N LEU A 204 25.32 -15.96 0.07
CA LEU A 204 25.96 -16.48 1.27
C LEU A 204 25.67 -17.98 1.46
N GLY A 205 24.43 -18.43 1.25
CA GLY A 205 24.06 -19.84 1.29
C GLY A 205 24.77 -20.69 0.22
N GLU A 206 25.05 -20.15 -0.96
CA GLU A 206 25.85 -20.86 -1.96
C GLU A 206 27.29 -21.11 -1.50
N SER A 207 27.84 -20.19 -0.69
CA SER A 207 29.19 -20.28 -0.15
C SER A 207 29.31 -21.03 1.19
N ASP A 208 28.19 -21.21 1.92
CA ASP A 208 28.16 -21.79 3.26
C ASP A 208 26.96 -22.77 3.43
N PRO A 209 27.20 -24.10 3.53
CA PRO A 209 26.14 -25.10 3.64
C PRO A 209 25.24 -24.98 4.87
N GLU A 210 25.76 -24.45 5.99
CA GLU A 210 24.97 -24.25 7.22
C GLU A 210 23.99 -23.10 7.00
N VAL A 211 24.47 -21.99 6.41
CA VAL A 211 23.60 -20.86 6.02
C VAL A 211 22.55 -21.30 5.01
N LYS A 212 22.92 -22.08 4.00
CA LYS A 212 21.96 -22.61 3.01
C LYS A 212 20.81 -23.36 3.68
N THR A 213 21.16 -24.32 4.54
CA THR A 213 20.18 -25.14 5.26
C THR A 213 19.28 -24.26 6.13
N PHE A 214 19.86 -23.28 6.83
CA PHE A 214 19.10 -22.34 7.64
C PHE A 214 18.12 -21.50 6.82
N VAL A 215 18.57 -20.95 5.68
CA VAL A 215 17.72 -20.15 4.79
C VAL A 215 16.58 -20.98 4.23
N GLU A 216 16.86 -22.18 3.72
CA GLU A 216 15.86 -23.08 3.14
C GLU A 216 14.81 -23.54 4.16
N GLN A 217 15.20 -23.75 5.42
CA GLN A 217 14.31 -24.30 6.45
C GLN A 217 13.59 -23.25 7.31
N LYS A 218 14.25 -22.10 7.59
CA LYS A 218 13.77 -21.13 8.59
C LYS A 218 13.46 -19.75 8.01
N MET A 219 13.99 -19.41 6.83
CA MET A 219 13.83 -18.07 6.26
C MET A 219 12.72 -17.98 5.21
N GLY A 220 12.09 -19.07 4.77
CA GLY A 220 11.15 -19.03 3.63
C GLY A 220 10.07 -17.94 3.71
N LEU A 221 9.40 -17.80 4.86
CA LEU A 221 8.40 -16.74 5.09
C LEU A 221 9.06 -15.35 5.28
N ILE A 222 10.23 -15.32 5.93
CA ILE A 222 11.00 -14.10 6.18
C ILE A 222 11.48 -13.50 4.84
N MET A 223 12.01 -14.29 3.90
CA MET A 223 12.44 -13.82 2.59
C MET A 223 11.31 -13.14 1.82
N LYS A 224 10.09 -13.71 1.87
CA LYS A 224 8.90 -13.09 1.29
C LYS A 224 8.55 -11.77 1.97
N ALA A 225 8.71 -11.69 3.29
CA ALA A 225 8.52 -10.44 4.03
C ALA A 225 9.59 -9.40 3.70
N ILE A 226 10.87 -9.78 3.61
CA ILE A 226 11.98 -8.87 3.25
C ILE A 226 11.72 -8.22 1.89
N THR A 227 11.30 -8.98 0.89
CA THR A 227 11.01 -8.43 -0.45
C THR A 227 9.74 -7.57 -0.51
N ASN A 228 8.89 -7.60 0.52
CA ASN A 228 7.58 -6.93 0.50
C ASN A 228 7.35 -5.97 1.69
N HIS A 229 8.31 -5.79 2.59
CA HIS A 229 8.10 -4.99 3.80
C HIS A 229 7.84 -3.52 3.50
N GLU A 230 8.45 -2.98 2.45
CA GLU A 230 8.21 -1.60 2.02
C GLU A 230 6.90 -1.44 1.22
N MET A 231 6.07 -2.47 1.02
CA MET A 231 4.82 -2.32 0.26
C MET A 231 3.91 -1.24 0.85
N HIS A 232 3.88 -1.09 2.17
CA HIS A 232 3.12 -0.02 2.81
C HIS A 232 3.52 1.37 2.27
N PHE A 233 4.80 1.56 1.97
CA PHE A 233 5.38 2.81 1.46
C PHE A 233 5.36 2.88 -0.08
N GLN A 234 5.83 1.85 -0.77
CA GLN A 234 5.96 1.82 -2.23
C GLN A 234 4.62 1.61 -2.94
N VAL A 235 3.73 0.82 -2.33
CA VAL A 235 2.51 0.32 -2.98
C VAL A 235 1.27 1.05 -2.48
N PHE A 236 1.15 1.21 -1.15
CA PHE A 236 -0.08 1.66 -0.49
C PHE A 236 -0.04 3.12 -0.01
N ASN A 237 1.09 3.81 -0.03
CA ASN A 237 1.18 5.20 0.44
C ASN A 237 0.21 6.16 -0.28
N GLN A 238 -0.15 5.88 -1.54
CA GLN A 238 -1.06 6.73 -2.34
C GLN A 238 -2.31 6.00 -2.85
N SER A 239 -2.50 4.73 -2.52
CA SER A 239 -3.57 3.92 -3.11
C SER A 239 -4.29 3.10 -2.06
N LYS A 240 -5.61 3.24 -2.03
CA LYS A 240 -6.52 2.50 -1.16
C LYS A 240 -7.64 1.84 -1.96
N SER A 241 -7.31 0.81 -2.75
CA SER A 241 -8.30 0.14 -3.61
C SER A 241 -8.27 -1.38 -3.46
N ALA A 242 -9.42 -2.01 -3.71
CA ALA A 242 -9.54 -3.47 -3.74
C ALA A 242 -8.58 -4.11 -4.76
N SER A 243 -8.46 -3.51 -5.95
CA SER A 243 -7.54 -3.97 -7.00
C SER A 243 -6.07 -3.95 -6.57
N ARG A 244 -5.68 -2.97 -5.75
CA ARG A 244 -4.30 -2.85 -5.26
C ARG A 244 -3.99 -3.97 -4.28
N TYR A 245 -4.89 -4.23 -3.33
CA TYR A 245 -4.75 -5.37 -2.42
C TYR A 245 -4.74 -6.70 -3.17
N GLU A 246 -5.64 -6.89 -4.14
CA GLU A 246 -5.73 -8.13 -4.91
C GLU A 246 -4.42 -8.45 -5.64
N LYS A 247 -3.93 -7.50 -6.45
CA LYS A 247 -2.73 -7.67 -7.29
C LYS A 247 -1.43 -7.74 -6.48
N SER A 248 -1.34 -6.97 -5.40
CA SER A 248 -0.11 -6.90 -4.61
C SER A 248 0.00 -8.00 -3.57
N LEU A 249 -1.12 -8.48 -3.03
CA LEU A 249 -1.14 -9.44 -1.93
C LEU A 249 -1.93 -10.72 -2.28
N LYS A 250 -3.23 -10.59 -2.53
CA LYS A 250 -4.14 -11.75 -2.55
C LYS A 250 -3.84 -12.77 -3.65
N GLU A 251 -3.40 -12.32 -4.82
CA GLU A 251 -3.06 -13.19 -5.95
C GLU A 251 -1.72 -13.92 -5.75
N LYS A 252 -0.86 -13.44 -4.83
CA LYS A 252 0.53 -13.89 -4.68
C LYS A 252 0.79 -14.71 -3.42
N PHE A 253 -0.02 -14.51 -2.39
CA PHE A 253 0.25 -15.03 -1.05
C PHE A 253 -0.97 -15.72 -0.46
N SER A 254 -0.73 -16.76 0.33
CA SER A 254 -1.71 -17.37 1.22
C SER A 254 -2.13 -16.42 2.34
N GLN A 255 -3.22 -16.71 3.04
CA GLN A 255 -3.69 -15.84 4.12
C GLN A 255 -2.68 -15.74 5.27
N GLU A 256 -1.99 -16.85 5.60
CA GLU A 256 -0.96 -16.86 6.63
C GLU A 256 0.24 -15.96 6.26
N GLU A 257 0.67 -16.03 4.99
CA GLU A 257 1.72 -15.16 4.47
C GLU A 257 1.29 -13.68 4.45
N ILE A 258 0.04 -13.40 4.06
CA ILE A 258 -0.52 -12.05 4.10
C ILE A 258 -0.52 -11.52 5.53
N ASP A 259 -1.01 -12.29 6.50
CA ASP A 259 -1.05 -11.88 7.90
C ASP A 259 0.36 -11.58 8.44
N PHE A 260 1.36 -12.39 8.07
CA PHE A 260 2.75 -12.15 8.41
C PHE A 260 3.29 -10.87 7.75
N ILE A 261 3.01 -10.64 6.46
CA ILE A 261 3.39 -9.42 5.74
C ILE A 261 2.73 -8.17 6.37
N PHE A 262 1.47 -8.24 6.76
CA PHE A 262 0.82 -7.15 7.49
C PHE A 262 1.54 -6.85 8.82
N ALA A 263 1.90 -7.89 9.57
CA ALA A 263 2.60 -7.73 10.82
C ALA A 263 4.01 -7.15 10.63
N VAL A 264 4.79 -7.62 9.65
CA VAL A 264 6.14 -7.07 9.41
C VAL A 264 6.12 -5.61 8.93
N CYS A 265 5.23 -5.25 8.01
CA CYS A 265 5.02 -3.86 7.60
C CYS A 265 4.63 -3.00 8.79
N PHE A 266 3.77 -3.53 9.68
CA PHE A 266 3.32 -2.79 10.86
C PHE A 266 4.45 -2.54 11.86
N ILE A 267 5.23 -3.57 12.24
CA ILE A 267 6.30 -3.43 13.23
C ILE A 267 7.43 -2.54 12.71
N ASP A 268 7.73 -2.59 11.41
CA ASP A 268 8.70 -1.71 10.75
C ASP A 268 8.25 -0.24 10.84
N ILE A 269 7.02 0.08 10.44
CA ILE A 269 6.47 1.44 10.54
C ILE A 269 6.41 1.92 11.98
N ALA A 270 5.93 1.09 12.90
CA ALA A 270 5.89 1.41 14.32
C ALA A 270 7.31 1.55 14.91
N GLY A 271 8.30 0.86 14.33
CA GLY A 271 9.72 0.99 14.58
C GLY A 271 10.38 2.21 13.94
N SER A 272 9.69 2.89 13.02
CA SER A 272 10.20 4.04 12.28
C SER A 272 9.69 5.35 12.86
N LEU A 273 10.60 6.27 13.19
CA LEU A 273 10.27 7.56 13.79
C LEU A 273 10.58 8.75 12.89
N ASN A 274 9.65 9.70 12.84
CA ASN A 274 9.89 11.04 12.31
C ASN A 274 10.61 11.94 13.35
N LYS A 275 10.91 13.18 12.95
CA LYS A 275 11.56 14.19 13.81
C LYS A 275 10.75 14.62 15.05
N GLU A 276 9.47 14.29 15.08
CA GLU A 276 8.56 14.55 16.19
C GLU A 276 8.44 13.32 17.12
N GLY A 277 9.22 12.27 16.86
CA GLY A 277 9.20 11.04 17.64
C GLY A 277 7.95 10.20 17.42
N LYS A 278 7.26 10.36 16.28
CA LYS A 278 6.05 9.61 15.91
C LYS A 278 6.24 8.76 14.65
N SER A 279 5.51 7.66 14.58
CA SER A 279 5.42 6.81 13.38
C SER A 279 4.38 7.37 12.41
N ASP A 280 4.64 7.23 11.10
CA ASP A 280 3.68 7.59 10.05
C ASP A 280 2.94 6.33 9.57
N TYR A 281 1.71 6.15 10.06
CA TYR A 281 0.89 4.99 9.73
C TYR A 281 0.11 5.12 8.42
N THR A 282 0.27 6.19 7.64
CA THR A 282 -0.55 6.46 6.44
C THR A 282 -0.54 5.29 5.45
N GLY A 283 0.65 4.76 5.15
CA GLY A 283 0.80 3.59 4.27
C GLY A 283 0.10 2.34 4.80
N PHE A 284 0.22 2.08 6.11
CA PHE A 284 -0.43 0.94 6.77
C PHE A 284 -1.96 1.08 6.80
N GLN A 285 -2.47 2.27 7.11
CA GLN A 285 -3.90 2.56 7.07
C GLN A 285 -4.48 2.26 5.68
N ASN A 286 -3.79 2.68 4.62
CA ASN A 286 -4.21 2.42 3.25
C ASN A 286 -4.18 0.93 2.90
N MET A 287 -3.21 0.18 3.42
CA MET A 287 -3.12 -1.27 3.26
C MET A 287 -4.30 -1.99 3.93
N VAL A 288 -4.65 -1.62 5.17
CA VAL A 288 -5.83 -2.14 5.89
C VAL A 288 -7.13 -1.78 5.16
N ASN A 289 -7.28 -0.52 4.74
CA ASN A 289 -8.44 -0.08 3.98
C ASN A 289 -8.57 -0.83 2.64
N SER A 290 -7.46 -1.06 1.93
CA SER A 290 -7.48 -1.81 0.67
C SER A 290 -7.97 -3.24 0.86
N LYS A 291 -7.54 -3.90 1.95
CA LYS A 291 -8.06 -5.23 2.34
C LYS A 291 -9.56 -5.17 2.62
N ARG A 292 -10.02 -4.20 3.41
CA ARG A 292 -11.45 -4.02 3.73
C ARG A 292 -12.29 -3.85 2.47
N LEU A 293 -11.85 -3.01 1.53
CA LEU A 293 -12.54 -2.81 0.26
C LEU A 293 -12.56 -4.09 -0.57
N TYR A 294 -11.46 -4.83 -0.61
CA TYR A 294 -11.43 -6.14 -1.27
C TYR A 294 -12.43 -7.13 -0.66
N ASP A 295 -12.52 -7.19 0.67
CA ASP A 295 -13.44 -8.08 1.37
C ASP A 295 -14.90 -7.71 1.05
N ILE A 296 -15.25 -6.42 1.00
CA ILE A 296 -16.59 -5.96 0.58
C ILE A 296 -16.88 -6.34 -0.87
N VAL A 297 -15.95 -6.06 -1.78
CA VAL A 297 -16.13 -6.33 -3.22
C VAL A 297 -16.25 -7.82 -3.50
N SER A 298 -15.42 -8.64 -2.87
CA SER A 298 -15.43 -10.10 -3.04
C SER A 298 -16.71 -10.75 -2.49
N ASN A 299 -17.33 -10.16 -1.47
CA ASN A 299 -18.52 -10.70 -0.81
C ASN A 299 -19.83 -10.01 -1.22
N CYS A 300 -19.82 -9.12 -2.21
CA CYS A 300 -21.02 -8.34 -2.56
C CYS A 300 -22.08 -9.13 -3.35
N GLY A 301 -21.72 -10.31 -3.88
CA GLY A 301 -22.61 -11.20 -4.64
C GLY A 301 -22.91 -10.75 -6.08
N LEU A 302 -22.29 -9.66 -6.56
CA LEU A 302 -22.42 -9.21 -7.94
C LEU A 302 -21.57 -10.07 -8.89
N GLN A 303 -22.11 -10.38 -10.07
CA GLN A 303 -21.36 -11.14 -11.09
C GLN A 303 -20.22 -10.33 -11.72
N ASN A 304 -20.40 -9.02 -11.88
CA ASN A 304 -19.38 -8.12 -12.41
C ASN A 304 -18.96 -7.10 -11.35
N THR A 305 -17.78 -7.30 -10.77
CA THR A 305 -17.21 -6.44 -9.73
C THR A 305 -16.19 -5.44 -10.26
N GLU A 306 -15.85 -5.46 -11.56
CA GLU A 306 -14.83 -4.57 -12.16
C GLU A 306 -15.07 -3.07 -11.86
N PRO A 307 -16.31 -2.54 -11.93
CA PRO A 307 -16.58 -1.13 -11.61
C PRO A 307 -16.28 -0.74 -10.16
N LEU A 308 -16.14 -1.72 -9.24
CA LEU A 308 -15.91 -1.50 -7.82
C LEU A 308 -14.41 -1.51 -7.47
N ARG A 309 -13.58 -2.17 -8.28
CA ARG A 309 -12.21 -2.55 -7.91
C ARG A 309 -11.27 -1.37 -7.66
N ASN A 310 -11.55 -0.21 -8.26
CA ASN A 310 -10.70 0.98 -8.17
C ASN A 310 -11.28 2.11 -7.31
N LEU A 311 -12.39 1.85 -6.60
CA LEU A 311 -12.97 2.82 -5.67
C LEU A 311 -12.13 2.94 -4.40
N GLY A 312 -12.05 4.17 -3.87
CA GLY A 312 -11.13 4.53 -2.80
C GLY A 312 -11.73 4.55 -1.39
N THR A 313 -13.04 4.38 -1.24
CA THR A 313 -13.72 4.43 0.05
C THR A 313 -14.82 3.38 0.16
N GLU A 314 -15.12 2.96 1.38
CA GLU A 314 -16.19 2.01 1.66
C GLU A 314 -17.55 2.57 1.26
N ALA A 315 -17.80 3.87 1.52
CA ALA A 315 -19.03 4.55 1.12
C ALA A 315 -19.24 4.51 -0.41
N ASP A 316 -18.20 4.79 -1.19
CA ASP A 316 -18.28 4.75 -2.65
C ASP A 316 -18.55 3.33 -3.16
N VAL A 317 -17.87 2.32 -2.58
CA VAL A 317 -18.07 0.90 -2.93
C VAL A 317 -19.51 0.47 -2.63
N LEU A 318 -20.02 0.75 -1.44
CA LEU A 318 -21.38 0.37 -1.04
C LEU A 318 -22.43 1.08 -1.88
N ALA A 319 -22.28 2.38 -2.14
CA ALA A 319 -23.18 3.12 -3.02
C ALA A 319 -23.19 2.55 -4.44
N LYS A 320 -22.02 2.14 -4.96
CA LYS A 320 -21.90 1.55 -6.28
C LYS A 320 -22.48 0.12 -6.34
N ILE A 321 -22.33 -0.68 -5.27
CA ILE A 321 -22.97 -1.99 -5.16
C ILE A 321 -24.49 -1.85 -5.22
N GLU A 322 -25.07 -0.93 -4.44
CA GLU A 322 -26.52 -0.68 -4.46
C GLU A 322 -27.00 -0.22 -5.84
N GLN A 323 -26.25 0.66 -6.51
CA GLN A 323 -26.55 1.05 -7.89
C GLN A 323 -26.56 -0.17 -8.82
N LEU A 324 -25.52 -1.01 -8.79
CA LEU A 324 -25.39 -2.16 -9.69
C LEU A 324 -26.48 -3.20 -9.45
N ARG A 325 -26.88 -3.43 -8.19
CA ARG A 325 -28.00 -4.33 -7.85
C ARG A 325 -29.32 -3.82 -8.42
N ARG A 326 -29.59 -2.51 -8.30
CA ARG A 326 -30.77 -1.90 -8.92
C ARG A 326 -30.73 -2.04 -10.43
N ASP A 327 -29.58 -1.77 -11.06
CA ASP A 327 -29.41 -1.90 -12.49
C ASP A 327 -29.61 -3.35 -12.97
N GLU A 328 -29.22 -4.36 -12.17
CA GLU A 328 -29.46 -5.78 -12.44
C GLU A 328 -30.93 -6.17 -12.31
N ILE A 329 -31.61 -5.73 -11.25
CA ILE A 329 -33.06 -5.93 -11.07
C ILE A 329 -33.83 -5.31 -12.24
N VAL A 330 -33.52 -4.08 -12.60
CA VAL A 330 -34.13 -3.37 -13.73
C VAL A 330 -33.87 -4.12 -15.03
N ARG A 331 -32.66 -4.64 -15.25
CA ARG A 331 -32.31 -5.41 -16.44
C ARG A 331 -33.09 -6.73 -16.53
N GLU A 332 -33.18 -7.48 -15.44
CA GLU A 332 -33.93 -8.75 -15.41
C GLU A 332 -35.44 -8.53 -15.50
N ALA A 333 -35.98 -7.49 -14.85
CA ALA A 333 -37.38 -7.10 -15.01
C ALA A 333 -37.67 -6.71 -16.47
N MET A 334 -36.80 -5.94 -17.11
CA MET A 334 -36.93 -5.55 -18.51
C MET A 334 -36.84 -6.74 -19.47
N LYS A 335 -36.01 -7.74 -19.14
CA LYS A 335 -35.89 -8.99 -19.92
C LYS A 335 -37.16 -9.84 -19.85
N ASN A 336 -37.87 -9.80 -18.72
CA ASN A 336 -39.11 -10.56 -18.51
C ASN A 336 -40.39 -9.73 -18.74
N MET A 337 -40.25 -8.44 -19.04
CA MET A 337 -41.35 -7.56 -19.41
C MET A 337 -41.87 -7.93 -20.80
N ALA A 338 -43.19 -7.84 -20.98
CA ALA A 338 -43.84 -7.85 -22.28
C ALA A 338 -44.66 -6.57 -22.41
N LEU A 339 -44.60 -5.92 -23.58
CA LEU A 339 -45.37 -4.70 -23.84
C LEU A 339 -46.84 -5.04 -24.11
N GLY A 340 -47.73 -4.23 -23.54
CA GLY A 340 -49.16 -4.19 -23.90
C GLY A 340 -49.44 -3.19 -25.03
N PRO A 341 -50.61 -3.26 -25.68
CA PRO A 341 -51.01 -2.30 -26.71
C PRO A 341 -50.98 -0.85 -26.22
N GLU A 342 -51.34 -0.61 -24.96
CA GLU A 342 -51.29 0.70 -24.30
C GLU A 342 -49.87 1.26 -24.20
N ASP A 343 -48.85 0.40 -24.08
CA ASP A 343 -47.46 0.84 -24.04
C ASP A 343 -46.99 1.32 -25.41
N VAL A 344 -47.41 0.65 -26.48
CA VAL A 344 -47.10 1.06 -27.86
C VAL A 344 -47.65 2.47 -28.11
N VAL A 345 -48.94 2.67 -27.81
CA VAL A 345 -49.60 3.98 -27.97
C VAL A 345 -48.90 5.05 -27.13
N ALA A 346 -48.53 4.74 -25.89
CA ALA A 346 -47.81 5.67 -25.04
C ALA A 346 -46.44 6.03 -25.61
N MET A 347 -45.66 5.06 -26.10
CA MET A 347 -44.34 5.32 -26.69
C MET A 347 -44.43 6.14 -27.99
N GLU A 348 -45.41 5.86 -28.85
CA GLU A 348 -45.65 6.63 -30.08
C GLU A 348 -45.97 8.10 -29.77
N SER A 349 -46.73 8.36 -28.69
CA SER A 349 -47.01 9.72 -28.24
C SER A 349 -45.77 10.50 -27.77
N MET A 350 -44.67 9.79 -27.43
CA MET A 350 -43.40 10.40 -27.01
C MET A 350 -42.45 10.73 -28.17
N PHE A 351 -42.75 10.34 -29.41
CA PHE A 351 -41.84 10.52 -30.55
C PHE A 351 -41.43 11.97 -30.78
N ASP A 352 -42.37 12.91 -30.65
CA ASP A 352 -42.07 14.34 -30.79
C ASP A 352 -41.18 14.85 -29.65
N VAL A 353 -41.38 14.34 -28.42
CA VAL A 353 -40.54 14.64 -27.26
C VAL A 353 -39.12 14.08 -27.45
N TRP A 354 -39.00 12.90 -28.07
CA TRP A 354 -37.71 12.30 -28.42
C TRP A 354 -37.03 12.98 -29.62
N GLY A 355 -37.71 13.91 -30.30
CA GLY A 355 -37.17 14.65 -31.44
C GLY A 355 -37.25 13.91 -32.78
N VAL A 356 -38.14 12.93 -32.91
CA VAL A 356 -38.36 12.19 -34.16
C VAL A 356 -39.20 13.05 -35.12
N LYS A 357 -38.54 13.70 -36.08
CA LYS A 357 -39.21 14.68 -36.98
C LYS A 357 -39.80 14.07 -38.26
N SER A 358 -39.12 13.09 -38.83
CA SER A 358 -39.52 12.47 -40.11
C SER A 358 -40.69 11.51 -39.90
N SER A 359 -41.68 11.56 -40.77
CA SER A 359 -42.78 10.58 -40.80
C SER A 359 -42.28 9.15 -41.06
N GLU A 360 -41.22 9.01 -41.86
CA GLU A 360 -40.59 7.72 -42.16
C GLU A 360 -39.88 7.15 -40.92
N ASP A 361 -39.17 8.00 -40.18
CA ASP A 361 -38.53 7.61 -38.90
C ASP A 361 -39.58 7.21 -37.86
N LYS A 362 -40.69 7.96 -37.76
CA LYS A 362 -41.83 7.62 -36.87
C LYS A 362 -42.44 6.28 -37.25
N SER A 363 -42.69 6.05 -38.54
CA SER A 363 -43.22 4.77 -39.04
C SER A 363 -42.29 3.60 -38.72
N SER A 364 -40.99 3.76 -38.94
CA SER A 364 -39.98 2.72 -38.67
C SER A 364 -39.86 2.41 -37.17
N LEU A 365 -39.91 3.43 -36.31
CA LEU A 365 -39.93 3.26 -34.85
C LEU A 365 -41.21 2.54 -34.40
N SER A 366 -42.38 2.97 -34.91
CA SER A 366 -43.67 2.34 -34.61
C SER A 366 -43.66 0.86 -35.01
N GLU A 367 -43.15 0.52 -36.21
CA GLU A 367 -43.06 -0.86 -36.66
C GLU A 367 -42.15 -1.70 -35.73
N ALA A 368 -40.99 -1.17 -35.33
CA ALA A 368 -40.08 -1.84 -34.41
C ALA A 368 -40.69 -2.05 -33.01
N ILE A 369 -41.43 -1.07 -32.49
CA ILE A 369 -42.12 -1.16 -31.19
C ILE A 369 -43.27 -2.18 -31.28
N ASN A 370 -44.09 -2.12 -32.33
CA ASN A 370 -45.17 -3.09 -32.55
C ASN A 370 -44.65 -4.53 -32.66
N LYS A 371 -43.49 -4.75 -33.29
CA LYS A 371 -42.84 -6.09 -33.34
C LYS A 371 -42.48 -6.66 -31.96
N SER A 372 -42.30 -5.80 -30.96
CA SER A 372 -42.01 -6.22 -29.58
C SER A 372 -43.25 -6.49 -28.72
N LEU A 373 -44.46 -6.25 -29.26
CA LEU A 373 -45.72 -6.47 -28.55
C LEU A 373 -45.86 -7.93 -28.11
N GLY A 374 -46.13 -8.15 -26.82
CA GLY A 374 -46.25 -9.49 -26.23
C GLY A 374 -44.96 -10.32 -26.20
N GLN A 375 -43.82 -9.78 -26.65
CA GLN A 375 -42.52 -10.47 -26.59
C GLN A 375 -41.76 -10.11 -25.32
N ASN A 376 -41.03 -11.09 -24.79
CA ASN A 376 -40.07 -10.87 -23.71
C ASN A 376 -38.89 -10.03 -24.22
N ASN A 377 -38.33 -9.19 -23.34
CA ASN A 377 -37.21 -8.31 -23.63
C ASN A 377 -37.50 -7.36 -24.82
N PRO A 378 -38.54 -6.51 -24.71
CA PRO A 378 -38.96 -5.65 -25.81
C PRO A 378 -37.85 -4.72 -26.29
N LEU A 379 -36.94 -4.29 -25.40
CA LEU A 379 -35.79 -3.46 -25.78
C LEU A 379 -34.87 -4.15 -26.80
N ASP A 380 -34.60 -5.45 -26.64
CA ASP A 380 -33.76 -6.21 -27.58
C ASP A 380 -34.48 -6.42 -28.92
N VAL A 381 -35.78 -6.77 -28.89
CA VAL A 381 -36.60 -6.92 -30.10
C VAL A 381 -36.66 -5.62 -30.90
N ILE A 382 -36.88 -4.50 -30.21
CA ILE A 382 -36.87 -3.15 -30.82
C ILE A 382 -35.50 -2.85 -31.41
N ASN A 383 -34.41 -3.02 -30.65
CA ASN A 383 -33.06 -2.68 -31.11
C ASN A 383 -32.58 -3.49 -32.32
N ARG A 384 -33.01 -4.75 -32.43
CA ARG A 384 -32.74 -5.60 -33.61
C ARG A 384 -33.57 -5.19 -34.82
N SER A 385 -34.77 -4.67 -34.59
CA SER A 385 -35.70 -4.24 -35.63
C SER A 385 -35.43 -2.81 -36.12
N LEU A 386 -34.73 -1.99 -35.33
CA LEU A 386 -34.46 -0.59 -35.67
C LEU A 386 -33.34 -0.43 -36.72
N PRO A 387 -33.58 0.40 -37.77
CA PRO A 387 -32.54 0.92 -38.64
C PRO A 387 -31.42 1.63 -37.86
N ASN A 388 -30.18 1.58 -38.38
CA ASN A 388 -29.01 2.13 -37.69
C ASN A 388 -29.14 3.62 -37.33
N ASN A 389 -29.76 4.44 -38.18
CA ASN A 389 -29.99 5.86 -37.92
C ASN A 389 -30.96 6.12 -36.74
N LEU A 390 -31.80 5.13 -36.37
CA LEU A 390 -32.80 5.24 -35.31
C LEU A 390 -32.34 4.65 -33.98
N LYS A 391 -31.24 3.89 -33.94
CA LYS A 391 -30.64 3.37 -32.69
C LYS A 391 -30.23 4.47 -31.70
N ARG A 392 -30.11 5.73 -32.15
CA ARG A 392 -29.93 6.88 -31.26
C ARG A 392 -31.06 7.07 -30.24
N TYR A 393 -32.26 6.54 -30.52
CA TYR A 393 -33.42 6.63 -29.61
C TYR A 393 -33.51 5.47 -28.60
N SER A 394 -32.64 4.46 -28.68
CA SER A 394 -32.63 3.32 -27.76
C SER A 394 -32.52 3.73 -26.30
N LYS A 395 -31.84 4.84 -25.99
CA LYS A 395 -31.76 5.39 -24.63
C LYS A 395 -33.13 5.88 -24.13
N SER A 396 -33.88 6.61 -24.95
CA SER A 396 -35.20 7.14 -24.59
C SER A 396 -36.22 6.01 -24.45
N ILE A 397 -36.15 5.01 -25.34
CA ILE A 397 -36.96 3.78 -25.26
C ILE A 397 -36.66 3.03 -23.96
N LYS A 398 -35.38 2.84 -23.63
CA LYS A 398 -34.97 2.23 -22.36
C LYS A 398 -35.52 2.99 -21.16
N GLN A 399 -35.43 4.32 -21.15
CA GLN A 399 -35.96 5.16 -20.07
C GLN A 399 -37.47 4.99 -19.89
N TYR A 400 -38.24 4.93 -20.97
CA TYR A 400 -39.68 4.63 -20.89
C TYR A 400 -39.93 3.26 -20.26
N LEU A 401 -39.23 2.21 -20.72
CA LEU A 401 -39.37 0.85 -20.19
C LEU A 401 -38.99 0.78 -18.70
N GLU A 402 -37.94 1.50 -18.28
CA GLU A 402 -37.54 1.61 -16.89
C GLU A 402 -38.66 2.20 -16.02
N THR A 403 -39.48 3.15 -16.52
CA THR A 403 -40.64 3.69 -15.77
C THR A 403 -41.75 2.69 -15.51
N LYS A 404 -41.77 1.57 -16.24
CA LYS A 404 -42.77 0.51 -16.10
C LYS A 404 -42.35 -0.56 -15.10
N ILE A 405 -41.09 -0.57 -14.67
CA ILE A 405 -40.55 -1.46 -13.66
C ILE A 405 -40.77 -0.77 -12.31
N LYS A 406 -41.77 -1.23 -11.55
CA LYS A 406 -42.12 -0.69 -10.22
C LYS A 406 -41.22 -1.23 -9.13
#